data_AF-A0A950JQV7-F1
#
_entry.id   AF-A0A950JQV7-F1
#
_cell.length_a   1.000
_cell.length_b   1.000
_cell.length_c   1.000
_cell.angle_alpha   90.00
_cell.angle_beta   90.00
_cell.angle_gamma   90.00
#
_symmetry.space_group_name_H-M   'P 1'
#
loop_
_entity.id
_entity.type
_entity.pdbx_description
1 polymer ?
#
loop_
_entity_poly.entity_id
_entity_poly.type
_entity_poly.pdbx_seq_one_letter_code
_entity_poly.pdbx_strand_id
1 'polypeptide(L)'
;MKGLHLRHLTAALLLCTFPVTTFAADGIGPFTNGVPAANPAEGAPANVYSSDFTAGAVVTGTDPLENPSGSITNFGYLSDGSTHTEPDQNTYVTFDGKTGGPTPRYDYGHHFLIQGHENSGNLGYVTRINLDVSDPAHRITLLTPVGGDNLTHFNRVDGSTYDPFTKSYLITQEGGPTDGGVFEISSKWPATVTTRYGLMGRCGVEGIHTDNKGRIYLVEDTGGKAASTDQTTLMDQSSRNSRIPMCIVSCRTTNGT
;
A
#
# COMPACT_ATOMS: atom_id res chain seq x y z
N MET A 1 -31.24 77.84 31.48
CA MET A 1 -31.25 76.40 31.17
C MET A 1 -30.27 76.17 30.03
N LYS A 2 -29.04 75.72 30.35
CA LYS A 2 -27.99 75.39 29.36
C LYS A 2 -27.96 73.86 29.25
N GLY A 3 -28.32 73.34 28.08
CA GLY A 3 -28.30 71.90 27.78
C GLY A 3 -26.86 71.44 27.55
N LEU A 4 -26.45 70.40 28.27
CA LEU A 4 -25.13 69.79 28.19
C LEU A 4 -25.16 68.67 27.14
N HIS A 5 -24.30 68.79 26.12
CA HIS A 5 -24.00 67.75 25.14
C HIS A 5 -23.37 66.53 25.83
N LEU A 6 -23.82 65.32 25.50
CA LEU A 6 -23.06 64.10 25.78
C LEU A 6 -22.78 63.34 24.48
N ARG A 7 -21.49 63.06 24.28
CA ARG A 7 -20.87 62.53 23.08
C ARG A 7 -20.83 61.00 23.10
N HIS A 8 -21.12 60.40 21.96
CA HIS A 8 -20.58 59.17 21.36
C HIS A 8 -19.62 58.32 22.21
N LEU A 9 -20.02 57.07 22.49
CA LEU A 9 -19.10 55.94 22.60
C LEU A 9 -19.64 54.79 21.75
N THR A 10 -19.13 54.70 20.51
CA THR A 10 -19.31 53.53 19.66
C THR A 10 -18.21 52.54 20.04
N ALA A 11 -18.54 51.49 20.80
CA ALA A 11 -17.60 50.41 21.08
C ALA A 11 -17.53 49.50 19.84
N ALA A 12 -16.47 49.65 19.04
CA ALA A 12 -16.15 48.70 17.98
C ALA A 12 -15.55 47.44 18.59
N LEU A 13 -16.36 46.38 18.67
CA LEU A 13 -15.92 45.06 19.11
C LEU A 13 -15.12 44.41 17.96
N LEU A 14 -13.79 44.50 18.04
CA LEU A 14 -12.88 43.78 17.14
C LEU A 14 -12.97 42.28 17.49
N LEU A 15 -13.74 41.50 16.73
CA LEU A 15 -13.63 40.04 16.78
C LEU A 15 -12.33 39.64 16.07
N CYS A 16 -11.29 39.31 16.86
CA CYS A 16 -10.16 38.53 16.37
C CYS A 16 -10.66 37.13 16.02
N THR A 17 -11.04 36.92 14.76
CA THR A 17 -11.23 35.58 14.21
C THR A 17 -9.84 34.96 14.06
N PHE A 18 -9.45 34.12 15.02
CA PHE A 18 -8.31 33.24 14.82
C PHE A 18 -8.64 32.29 13.66
N PRO A 19 -7.81 32.21 12.61
CA PRO A 19 -8.00 31.18 11.60
C PRO A 19 -7.77 29.83 12.28
N VAL A 20 -8.84 29.08 12.50
CA VAL A 20 -8.73 27.66 12.81
C VAL A 20 -8.21 27.03 11.53
N THR A 21 -6.91 26.75 11.50
CA THR A 21 -6.33 25.87 10.48
C THR A 21 -6.89 24.48 10.74
N THR A 22 -7.98 24.14 10.07
CA THR A 22 -8.40 22.76 9.93
C THR A 22 -7.33 22.07 9.11
N PHE A 23 -6.45 21.30 9.77
CA PHE A 23 -5.72 20.26 9.07
C PHE A 23 -6.79 19.32 8.53
N ALA A 24 -7.01 19.33 7.20
CA ALA A 24 -7.69 18.22 6.56
C ALA A 24 -6.82 17.00 6.87
N ALA A 25 -7.28 16.17 7.80
CA ALA A 25 -6.69 14.86 7.98
C ALA A 25 -7.08 14.09 6.72
N ASP A 26 -6.14 13.93 5.79
CA ASP A 26 -6.28 13.10 4.59
C ASP A 26 -6.30 11.58 4.96
N GLY A 27 -6.89 11.22 6.11
CA GLY A 27 -6.86 9.89 6.71
C GLY A 27 -7.82 9.73 7.88
N ILE A 28 -7.83 8.53 8.47
CA ILE A 28 -8.74 7.90 9.46
C ILE A 28 -9.10 8.72 10.74
N GLY A 29 -8.75 10.01 10.81
CA GLY A 29 -8.95 10.88 11.96
C GLY A 29 -7.82 10.75 12.98
N PRO A 30 -7.74 11.66 13.97
CA PRO A 30 -6.72 11.57 15.00
C PRO A 30 -6.94 10.31 15.84
N PHE A 31 -5.90 9.50 15.99
CA PHE A 31 -5.85 8.44 17.00
C PHE A 31 -5.99 9.09 18.38
N THR A 32 -7.10 8.82 19.06
CA THR A 32 -7.37 9.33 20.40
C THR A 32 -6.87 8.38 21.47
N ASN A 33 -6.95 7.07 21.20
CA ASN A 33 -6.43 6.02 22.05
C ASN A 33 -5.33 5.26 21.30
N GLY A 34 -4.19 5.03 21.95
CA GLY A 34 -3.13 4.16 21.41
C GLY A 34 -3.46 2.68 21.61
N VAL A 35 -2.61 1.80 21.07
CA VAL A 35 -2.56 0.40 21.53
C VAL A 35 -1.84 0.34 22.88
N PRO A 36 -2.40 -0.30 23.93
CA PRO A 36 -1.76 -0.32 25.25
C PRO A 36 -0.40 -1.03 25.27
N ALA A 37 -0.23 -2.05 24.43
CA ALA A 37 1.03 -2.75 24.21
C ALA A 37 1.09 -3.24 22.76
N ALA A 38 2.27 -3.16 22.16
CA ALA A 38 2.53 -3.76 20.85
C ALA A 38 2.62 -5.29 20.97
N ASN A 39 2.31 -6.00 19.88
CA ASN A 39 2.56 -7.43 19.80
C ASN A 39 4.06 -7.74 19.89
N PRO A 40 4.44 -8.89 20.48
CA PRO A 40 5.77 -9.45 20.32
C PRO A 40 6.16 -9.54 18.85
N ALA A 41 7.45 -9.35 18.55
CA ALA A 41 7.97 -9.45 17.19
C ALA A 41 7.91 -10.88 16.61
N GLU A 42 7.80 -11.89 17.47
CA GLU A 42 7.81 -13.31 17.08
C GLU A 42 6.57 -14.05 17.62
N GLY A 43 6.17 -15.12 16.93
CA GLY A 43 5.15 -16.07 17.40
C GLY A 43 3.73 -15.87 16.85
N ALA A 44 3.53 -14.98 15.86
CA ALA A 44 2.25 -14.74 15.19
C ALA A 44 1.03 -14.56 16.13
N PRO A 45 1.12 -13.68 17.16
CA PRO A 45 -0.01 -13.39 18.04
C PRO A 45 -1.14 -12.70 17.27
N ALA A 46 -2.36 -12.80 17.79
CA ALA A 46 -3.50 -12.06 17.24
C ALA A 46 -3.23 -10.54 17.25
N ASN A 47 -3.72 -9.84 16.23
CA ASN A 47 -3.57 -8.39 16.13
C ASN A 47 -4.21 -7.67 17.32
N VAL A 48 -3.50 -6.67 17.85
CA VAL A 48 -4.01 -5.74 18.86
C VAL A 48 -4.34 -4.42 18.17
N TYR A 49 -5.57 -3.96 18.31
CA TYR A 49 -6.06 -2.73 17.72
C TYR A 49 -6.27 -1.67 18.80
N SER A 50 -6.15 -0.40 18.42
CA SER A 50 -6.65 0.68 19.27
C SER A 50 -8.15 0.52 19.46
N SER A 51 -8.67 0.91 20.63
CA SER A 51 -10.11 0.96 20.92
C SER A 51 -10.87 1.92 20.00
N ASP A 52 -10.17 2.75 19.24
CA ASP A 52 -10.76 3.63 18.23
C ASP A 52 -11.23 2.87 16.97
N PHE A 53 -10.81 1.61 16.81
CA PHE A 53 -11.13 0.80 15.65
C PHE A 53 -11.76 -0.53 16.02
N THR A 54 -12.59 -1.02 15.10
CA THR A 54 -13.05 -2.40 15.07
C THR A 54 -12.47 -3.08 13.85
N ALA A 55 -11.93 -4.28 14.03
CA ALA A 55 -11.47 -5.10 12.91
C ALA A 55 -12.61 -5.99 12.39
N GLY A 56 -12.71 -6.11 11.07
CA GLY A 56 -13.60 -7.04 10.39
C GLY A 56 -12.82 -7.83 9.34
N ALA A 57 -13.12 -9.13 9.22
CA ALA A 57 -12.57 -9.94 8.13
C ALA A 57 -13.20 -9.48 6.80
N VAL A 58 -12.36 -9.04 5.87
CA VAL A 58 -12.78 -8.63 4.52
C VAL A 58 -12.63 -9.78 3.53
N VAL A 59 -11.51 -10.50 3.62
CA VAL A 59 -11.17 -11.68 2.83
C VAL A 59 -10.39 -12.68 3.69
N THR A 60 -10.45 -13.94 3.31
CA THR A 60 -9.64 -15.03 3.88
C THR A 60 -8.85 -15.74 2.80
N GLY A 61 -7.76 -16.42 3.16
CA GLY A 61 -6.90 -17.09 2.18
C GLY A 61 -7.65 -18.07 1.27
N THR A 62 -8.71 -18.71 1.77
CA THR A 62 -9.50 -19.68 1.01
C THR A 62 -10.53 -19.05 0.07
N ASP A 63 -10.72 -17.74 0.09
CA ASP A 63 -11.70 -17.09 -0.77
C ASP A 63 -11.29 -17.23 -2.24
N PRO A 64 -12.23 -17.55 -3.15
CA PRO A 64 -11.92 -17.77 -4.56
C PRO A 64 -11.61 -16.45 -5.28
N LEU A 65 -10.73 -16.52 -6.27
CA LEU A 65 -10.49 -15.42 -7.20
C LEU A 65 -11.58 -15.40 -8.27
N GLU A 66 -11.99 -14.21 -8.70
CA GLU A 66 -12.97 -14.04 -9.78
C GLU A 66 -12.45 -14.56 -11.13
N ASN A 67 -11.15 -14.34 -11.38
CA ASN A 67 -10.47 -14.68 -12.63
C ASN A 67 -9.22 -15.54 -12.34
N PRO A 68 -9.40 -16.79 -11.89
CA PRO A 68 -8.28 -17.67 -11.55
C PRO A 68 -7.41 -17.96 -12.79
N SER A 69 -6.13 -18.24 -12.58
CA SER A 69 -5.16 -18.46 -13.66
C SER A 69 -4.12 -19.51 -13.25
N GLY A 70 -4.00 -20.58 -14.03
CA GLY A 70 -3.12 -21.71 -13.70
C GLY A 70 -3.46 -22.28 -12.31
N SER A 71 -2.44 -22.43 -11.46
CA SER A 71 -2.59 -22.89 -10.07
C SER A 71 -3.06 -21.80 -9.09
N ILE A 72 -3.23 -20.55 -9.54
CA ILE A 72 -3.60 -19.42 -8.70
C ILE A 72 -5.13 -19.27 -8.73
N THR A 73 -5.80 -19.87 -7.74
CA THR A 73 -7.27 -19.98 -7.70
C THR A 73 -7.91 -19.31 -6.49
N ASN A 74 -7.15 -19.09 -5.42
CA ASN A 74 -7.63 -18.55 -4.15
C ASN A 74 -6.74 -17.40 -3.69
N PHE A 75 -7.23 -16.61 -2.75
CA PHE A 75 -6.56 -15.40 -2.28
C PHE A 75 -5.20 -15.65 -1.61
N GLY A 76 -5.08 -16.69 -0.79
CA GLY A 76 -3.86 -16.98 -0.01
C GLY A 76 -3.33 -18.40 -0.18
N TYR A 77 -3.89 -19.15 -1.14
CA TYR A 77 -3.54 -20.54 -1.41
C TYR A 77 -3.47 -20.81 -2.91
N LEU A 78 -2.56 -21.69 -3.30
CA LEU A 78 -2.62 -22.32 -4.62
C LEU A 78 -3.73 -23.38 -4.66
N SER A 79 -4.04 -23.84 -5.88
CA SER A 79 -5.14 -24.78 -6.17
C SER A 79 -5.05 -26.15 -5.48
N ASP A 80 -3.90 -26.50 -4.90
CA ASP A 80 -3.75 -27.72 -4.08
C ASP A 80 -4.39 -27.58 -2.69
N GLY A 81 -4.77 -26.37 -2.28
CA GLY A 81 -5.39 -26.05 -1.00
C GLY A 81 -4.43 -26.16 0.20
N SER A 82 -3.14 -26.44 -0.03
CA SER A 82 -2.14 -26.64 1.02
C SER A 82 -0.93 -25.74 0.89
N THR A 83 -0.62 -25.27 -0.32
CA THR A 83 0.47 -24.34 -0.55
C THR A 83 -0.02 -22.93 -0.25
N HIS A 84 0.42 -22.41 0.90
CA HIS A 84 0.17 -21.03 1.30
C HIS A 84 1.00 -20.06 0.44
N THR A 85 0.46 -18.87 0.24
CA THR A 85 1.22 -17.70 -0.19
C THR A 85 1.36 -16.72 0.96
N GLU A 86 2.52 -16.10 1.07
CA GLU A 86 2.78 -15.09 2.08
C GLU A 86 2.14 -13.76 1.66
N PRO A 87 1.33 -13.11 2.52
CA PRO A 87 0.76 -11.81 2.21
C PRO A 87 1.73 -10.67 2.56
N ASP A 88 2.03 -9.81 1.59
CA ASP A 88 2.98 -8.71 1.76
C ASP A 88 2.30 -7.34 1.82
N GLN A 89 3.07 -6.26 1.71
CA GLN A 89 2.59 -4.90 1.89
C GLN A 89 1.33 -4.60 1.06
N ASN A 90 0.34 -4.04 1.73
CA ASN A 90 -0.92 -3.62 1.13
C ASN A 90 -0.91 -2.15 0.72
N THR A 91 -1.39 -1.87 -0.50
CA THR A 91 -1.67 -0.51 -0.96
C THR A 91 -3.17 -0.26 -1.03
N TYR A 92 -3.65 0.70 -0.22
CA TYR A 92 -5.01 1.20 -0.33
C TYR A 92 -5.10 2.29 -1.41
N VAL A 93 -6.06 2.16 -2.32
CA VAL A 93 -6.36 3.17 -3.33
C VAL A 93 -7.84 3.47 -3.40
N THR A 94 -8.14 4.75 -3.64
CA THR A 94 -9.48 5.23 -4.00
C THR A 94 -9.46 5.80 -5.41
N PHE A 95 -10.45 5.47 -6.23
CA PHE A 95 -10.63 6.06 -7.56
C PHE A 95 -11.96 6.83 -7.64
N ASP A 96 -11.94 8.03 -8.21
CA ASP A 96 -13.16 8.83 -8.41
C ASP A 96 -14.13 8.19 -9.45
N GLY A 97 -13.59 7.38 -10.35
CA GLY A 97 -14.35 6.68 -11.40
C GLY A 97 -14.52 5.20 -11.13
N LYS A 98 -15.45 4.56 -11.85
CA LYS A 98 -15.63 3.11 -11.76
C LYS A 98 -14.42 2.39 -12.35
N THR A 99 -13.86 1.47 -11.59
CA THR A 99 -12.80 0.57 -12.06
C THR A 99 -13.43 -0.63 -12.75
N GLY A 100 -12.89 -1.03 -13.92
CA GLY A 100 -13.31 -2.24 -14.61
C GLY A 100 -12.80 -3.53 -13.94
N GLY A 101 -13.27 -4.67 -14.43
CA GLY A 101 -12.83 -5.98 -13.97
C GLY A 101 -13.29 -7.12 -14.89
N PRO A 102 -13.04 -8.38 -14.48
CA PRO A 102 -13.29 -9.58 -15.28
C PRO A 102 -14.71 -9.68 -15.83
N THR A 103 -15.71 -9.30 -15.04
CA THR A 103 -17.12 -9.34 -15.39
C THR A 103 -17.55 -8.03 -16.05
N PRO A 104 -17.92 -8.03 -17.35
CA PRO A 104 -18.31 -6.81 -18.05
C PRO A 104 -19.48 -6.11 -17.36
N ARG A 105 -19.35 -4.80 -17.16
CA ARG A 105 -20.36 -3.91 -16.55
C ARG A 105 -20.65 -4.15 -15.06
N TYR A 106 -19.93 -5.06 -14.40
CA TYR A 106 -20.01 -5.18 -12.94
C TYR A 106 -19.44 -3.92 -12.28
N ASP A 107 -20.05 -3.49 -11.18
CA ASP A 107 -19.59 -2.33 -10.42
C ASP A 107 -18.64 -2.79 -9.31
N TYR A 108 -17.35 -2.60 -9.54
CA TYR A 108 -16.32 -2.97 -8.56
C TYR A 108 -16.09 -1.89 -7.48
N GLY A 109 -16.84 -0.80 -7.54
CA GLY A 109 -16.72 0.31 -6.61
C GLY A 109 -15.51 1.21 -6.86
N HIS A 110 -15.03 1.80 -5.78
CA HIS A 110 -14.08 2.90 -5.75
C HIS A 110 -12.93 2.65 -4.77
N HIS A 111 -13.10 1.78 -3.78
CA HIS A 111 -12.10 1.50 -2.74
C HIS A 111 -11.47 0.12 -2.92
N PHE A 112 -10.14 0.08 -2.98
CA PHE A 112 -9.40 -1.15 -3.26
C PHE A 112 -8.19 -1.32 -2.35
N LEU A 113 -7.89 -2.58 -2.01
CA LEU A 113 -6.58 -2.99 -1.49
C LEU A 113 -5.85 -3.77 -2.58
N ILE A 114 -4.60 -3.42 -2.83
CA ILE A 114 -3.69 -4.16 -3.70
C ILE A 114 -2.72 -4.92 -2.81
N GLN A 115 -2.67 -6.24 -2.98
CA GLN A 115 -1.88 -7.12 -2.14
C GLN A 115 -0.96 -8.00 -2.97
N GLY A 116 0.32 -8.01 -2.61
CA GLY A 116 1.29 -8.99 -3.07
C GLY A 116 1.15 -10.32 -2.34
N HIS A 117 1.46 -11.40 -3.06
CA HIS A 117 1.46 -12.75 -2.54
C HIS A 117 2.77 -13.42 -2.92
N GLU A 118 3.70 -13.52 -1.98
CA GLU A 118 4.96 -14.24 -2.17
C GLU A 118 4.73 -15.76 -2.25
N ASN A 119 5.40 -16.38 -3.21
CA ASN A 119 5.44 -17.82 -3.37
C ASN A 119 6.70 -18.28 -4.13
N SER A 120 7.24 -19.44 -3.76
CA SER A 120 8.34 -20.05 -4.52
C SER A 120 7.89 -20.64 -5.87
N GLY A 121 8.81 -20.83 -6.81
CA GLY A 121 8.50 -21.59 -8.04
C GLY A 121 7.85 -20.76 -9.15
N ASN A 122 8.10 -19.45 -9.17
CA ASN A 122 7.63 -18.48 -10.17
C ASN A 122 6.11 -18.30 -10.18
N LEU A 123 5.49 -18.38 -9.01
CA LEU A 123 4.04 -18.29 -8.81
C LEU A 123 3.66 -17.21 -7.78
N GLY A 124 4.53 -16.25 -7.48
CA GLY A 124 4.13 -15.04 -6.75
C GLY A 124 3.14 -14.20 -7.58
N TYR A 125 2.17 -13.55 -6.95
CA TYR A 125 1.12 -12.83 -7.65
C TYR A 125 0.61 -11.59 -6.92
N VAL A 126 -0.20 -10.79 -7.61
CA VAL A 126 -0.83 -9.60 -7.04
C VAL A 126 -2.33 -9.66 -7.24
N THR A 127 -3.08 -9.36 -6.18
CA THR A 127 -4.55 -9.28 -6.21
C THR A 127 -5.04 -7.86 -5.94
N ARG A 128 -6.27 -7.58 -6.39
CA ARG A 128 -7.06 -6.43 -6.02
C ARG A 128 -8.29 -6.89 -5.25
N ILE A 129 -8.44 -6.44 -4.02
CA ILE A 129 -9.64 -6.64 -3.19
C ILE A 129 -10.58 -5.45 -3.41
N ASN A 130 -11.79 -5.71 -3.87
CA ASN A 130 -12.82 -4.71 -4.15
C ASN A 130 -13.65 -4.47 -2.88
N LEU A 131 -13.32 -3.44 -2.09
CA LEU A 131 -13.86 -3.29 -0.72
C LEU A 131 -15.36 -2.99 -0.70
N ASP A 132 -15.87 -2.33 -1.74
CA ASP A 132 -17.28 -1.95 -1.85
C ASP A 132 -18.20 -3.12 -2.26
N VAL A 133 -17.65 -4.28 -2.64
CA VAL A 133 -18.38 -5.26 -3.46
C VAL A 133 -19.36 -6.22 -2.76
N SER A 134 -19.27 -6.67 -1.52
CA SER A 134 -20.17 -7.70 -0.91
C SER A 134 -20.27 -9.09 -1.59
N ASP A 135 -20.47 -9.21 -2.90
CA ASP A 135 -20.55 -10.49 -3.62
C ASP A 135 -19.19 -11.20 -3.62
N PRO A 136 -19.06 -12.39 -3.00
CA PRO A 136 -17.80 -13.11 -2.94
C PRO A 136 -17.23 -13.44 -4.33
N ALA A 137 -18.07 -13.67 -5.35
CA ALA A 137 -17.62 -14.04 -6.68
C ALA A 137 -16.87 -12.92 -7.41
N HIS A 138 -17.06 -11.67 -6.97
CA HIS A 138 -16.45 -10.46 -7.57
C HIS A 138 -15.58 -9.70 -6.57
N ARG A 139 -15.30 -10.28 -5.40
CA ARG A 139 -14.57 -9.61 -4.31
C ARG A 139 -13.08 -9.45 -4.62
N ILE A 140 -12.49 -10.43 -5.29
CA ILE A 140 -11.03 -10.55 -5.45
C ILE A 140 -10.69 -10.75 -6.91
N THR A 141 -9.91 -9.84 -7.47
CA THR A 141 -9.46 -9.88 -8.87
C THR A 141 -7.95 -10.18 -8.91
N LEU A 142 -7.54 -11.18 -9.68
CA LEU A 142 -6.12 -11.45 -9.97
C LEU A 142 -5.60 -10.46 -11.01
N LEU A 143 -4.48 -9.79 -10.71
CA LEU A 143 -3.88 -8.80 -11.61
C LEU A 143 -2.67 -9.33 -12.40
N THR A 144 -2.08 -10.44 -11.95
CA THR A 144 -0.90 -11.07 -12.57
C THR A 144 -1.24 -12.50 -12.99
N PRO A 145 -1.96 -12.70 -14.11
CA PRO A 145 -2.23 -14.05 -14.62
C PRO A 145 -0.94 -14.74 -15.05
N VAL A 146 -0.95 -16.07 -15.09
CA VAL A 146 0.19 -16.84 -15.57
C VAL A 146 0.36 -16.71 -17.10
N GLY A 147 1.60 -16.87 -17.56
CA GLY A 147 1.94 -16.95 -18.98
C GLY A 147 1.63 -18.33 -19.59
N GLY A 148 2.08 -18.53 -20.84
CA GLY A 148 1.85 -19.78 -21.58
C GLY A 148 2.59 -21.00 -21.00
N ASP A 149 3.56 -20.78 -20.12
CA ASP A 149 4.28 -21.80 -19.35
C ASP A 149 3.66 -22.07 -17.97
N ASN A 150 2.51 -21.46 -17.67
CA ASN A 150 1.80 -21.50 -16.40
C ASN A 150 2.55 -20.86 -15.22
N LEU A 151 3.47 -19.93 -15.48
CA LEU A 151 4.19 -19.18 -14.45
C LEU A 151 3.87 -17.68 -14.51
N THR A 152 3.97 -16.99 -13.37
CA THR A 152 3.95 -15.52 -13.31
C THR A 152 5.35 -14.93 -13.48
N HIS A 153 6.39 -15.74 -13.24
CA HIS A 153 7.80 -15.32 -13.14
C HIS A 153 8.12 -14.40 -11.97
N PHE A 154 7.22 -14.33 -11.00
CA PHE A 154 7.46 -13.64 -9.74
C PHE A 154 7.61 -14.65 -8.60
N ASN A 155 8.41 -14.31 -7.58
CA ASN A 155 8.61 -15.18 -6.42
C ASN A 155 8.35 -14.43 -5.12
N ARG A 156 9.29 -13.55 -4.77
CA ARG A 156 9.31 -12.77 -3.54
C ARG A 156 8.66 -11.42 -3.74
N VAL A 157 7.35 -11.38 -3.93
CA VAL A 157 6.62 -10.13 -4.12
C VAL A 157 6.53 -9.44 -2.77
N ASP A 158 6.80 -8.14 -2.68
CA ASP A 158 6.85 -7.48 -1.36
C ASP A 158 6.06 -6.15 -1.38
N GLY A 159 6.75 -5.03 -1.22
CA GLY A 159 6.22 -3.67 -1.29
C GLY A 159 5.32 -3.37 -2.48
N SER A 160 4.33 -2.53 -2.21
CA SER A 160 3.43 -2.00 -3.22
C SER A 160 3.21 -0.49 -3.01
N THR A 161 3.00 0.24 -4.09
CA THR A 161 2.52 1.63 -4.07
C THR A 161 1.73 1.95 -5.33
N TYR A 162 0.95 3.03 -5.30
CA TYR A 162 0.28 3.58 -6.47
C TYR A 162 1.03 4.81 -7.00
N ASP A 163 1.43 4.78 -8.26
CA ASP A 163 2.04 5.93 -8.93
C ASP A 163 0.93 6.80 -9.57
N PRO A 164 0.72 8.04 -9.07
CA PRO A 164 -0.34 8.91 -9.59
C PRO A 164 -0.05 9.48 -10.99
N PHE A 165 1.19 9.42 -11.47
CA PHE A 165 1.59 9.95 -12.77
C PHE A 165 1.34 8.94 -13.89
N THR A 166 1.72 7.68 -13.69
CA THR A 166 1.45 6.59 -14.65
C THR A 166 0.06 5.97 -14.43
N LYS A 167 -0.57 6.20 -13.28
CA LYS A 167 -1.84 5.60 -12.85
C LYS A 167 -1.76 4.07 -12.80
N SER A 168 -0.67 3.57 -12.23
CA SER A 168 -0.34 2.15 -12.14
C SER A 168 0.10 1.81 -10.72
N TYR A 169 0.15 0.51 -10.45
CA TYR A 169 0.77 -0.01 -9.23
C TYR A 169 2.23 -0.32 -9.53
N LEU A 170 3.14 0.09 -8.64
CA LEU A 170 4.52 -0.35 -8.63
C LEU A 170 4.66 -1.38 -7.52
N ILE A 171 5.18 -2.55 -7.88
CA ILE A 171 5.32 -3.70 -7.01
C ILE A 171 6.79 -4.10 -7.00
N THR A 172 7.33 -4.33 -5.82
CA THR A 172 8.71 -4.76 -5.66
C THR A 172 8.81 -6.27 -5.57
N GLN A 173 10.02 -6.74 -5.82
CA GLN A 173 10.42 -8.08 -5.47
C GLN A 173 11.74 -8.07 -4.71
N GLU A 174 11.73 -8.67 -3.54
CA GLU A 174 12.92 -8.96 -2.76
C GLU A 174 13.73 -10.04 -3.51
N GLY A 175 15.05 -9.96 -3.53
CA GLY A 175 15.86 -10.83 -4.38
C GLY A 175 17.22 -10.25 -4.70
N GLY A 176 17.93 -10.88 -5.64
CA GLY A 176 19.25 -10.46 -6.06
C GLY A 176 19.25 -9.73 -7.41
N PRO A 177 20.44 -9.58 -8.00
CA PRO A 177 20.62 -8.94 -9.31
C PRO A 177 19.88 -9.64 -10.47
N THR A 178 19.39 -10.87 -10.28
CA THR A 178 18.80 -11.70 -11.34
C THR A 178 17.30 -11.91 -11.20
N ASP A 179 16.76 -11.74 -9.99
CA ASP A 179 15.40 -12.13 -9.60
C ASP A 179 14.65 -11.06 -8.79
N GLY A 180 15.34 -10.06 -8.23
CA GLY A 180 14.72 -8.88 -7.61
C GLY A 180 14.41 -7.74 -8.60
N GLY A 181 13.76 -6.70 -8.11
CA GLY A 181 13.52 -5.44 -8.83
C GLY A 181 12.08 -4.93 -8.71
N VAL A 182 11.67 -4.05 -9.63
CA VAL A 182 10.32 -3.48 -9.66
C VAL A 182 9.58 -3.90 -10.94
N PHE A 183 8.31 -4.26 -10.79
CA PHE A 183 7.39 -4.44 -11.89
C PHE A 183 6.14 -3.58 -11.69
N GLU A 184 5.50 -3.23 -12.80
CA GLU A 184 4.38 -2.30 -12.85
C GLU A 184 3.13 -3.03 -13.35
N ILE A 185 1.99 -2.74 -12.72
CA ILE A 185 0.68 -3.28 -13.10
C ILE A 185 -0.25 -2.11 -13.42
N SER A 186 -0.89 -2.13 -14.59
CA SER A 186 -1.88 -1.10 -14.93
C SER A 186 -3.12 -1.17 -14.02
N SER A 187 -3.67 -0.01 -13.65
CA SER A 187 -4.94 0.06 -12.90
C SER A 187 -6.19 -0.35 -13.72
N LYS A 188 -6.08 -0.37 -15.05
CA LYS A 188 -7.18 -0.70 -15.97
C LYS A 188 -7.34 -2.20 -16.16
N TRP A 189 -8.53 -2.60 -16.61
CA TRP A 189 -8.84 -3.97 -16.99
C TRP A 189 -8.87 -4.16 -18.52
N PRO A 190 -8.31 -5.26 -19.07
CA PRO A 190 -7.46 -6.24 -18.39
C PRO A 190 -6.16 -5.62 -17.89
N ALA A 191 -5.66 -6.10 -16.74
CA ALA A 191 -4.41 -5.63 -16.19
C ALA A 191 -3.23 -6.04 -17.08
N THR A 192 -2.32 -5.11 -17.34
CA THR A 192 -1.05 -5.36 -18.04
C THR A 192 0.10 -5.29 -17.05
N VAL A 193 0.99 -6.29 -17.10
CA VAL A 193 2.16 -6.40 -16.24
C VAL A 193 3.42 -6.09 -17.04
N THR A 194 4.29 -5.21 -16.54
CA THR A 194 5.54 -4.83 -17.22
C THR A 194 6.68 -4.72 -16.22
N THR A 195 7.80 -5.40 -16.45
CA THR A 195 8.98 -5.25 -15.61
C THR A 195 9.68 -3.92 -15.89
N ARG A 196 10.20 -3.27 -14.84
CA ARG A 196 10.92 -1.99 -14.94
C ARG A 196 12.42 -2.13 -14.72
N TYR A 197 12.94 -3.35 -14.84
CA TYR A 197 14.34 -3.70 -14.56
C TYR A 197 15.35 -2.88 -15.36
N GLY A 198 15.04 -2.49 -16.60
CA GLY A 198 15.93 -1.65 -17.41
C GLY A 198 16.00 -0.19 -16.99
N LEU A 199 14.97 0.32 -16.30
CA LEU A 199 14.90 1.72 -15.84
C LEU A 199 15.30 1.87 -14.37
N MET A 200 14.87 0.93 -13.53
CA MET A 200 15.06 0.99 -12.07
C MET A 200 16.19 0.08 -11.57
N GLY A 201 16.74 -0.78 -12.44
CA GLY A 201 17.72 -1.78 -12.04
C GLY A 201 17.09 -3.01 -11.37
N ARG A 202 17.95 -3.88 -10.82
CA ARG A 202 17.59 -5.10 -10.11
C ARG A 202 18.37 -5.20 -8.80
N CYS A 203 17.66 -5.32 -7.69
CA CYS A 203 18.16 -5.58 -6.34
C CYS A 203 16.99 -6.07 -5.46
N GLY A 204 17.26 -6.41 -4.20
CA GLY A 204 16.23 -6.85 -3.26
C GLY A 204 15.54 -5.66 -2.64
N VAL A 205 14.48 -5.21 -3.31
CA VAL A 205 13.68 -4.09 -2.83
C VAL A 205 12.50 -4.66 -2.06
N GLU A 206 12.37 -4.29 -0.79
CA GLU A 206 11.19 -4.62 0.00
C GLU A 206 10.21 -3.45 -0.12
N GLY A 207 10.57 -2.29 0.42
CA GLY A 207 9.70 -1.13 0.44
C GLY A 207 9.74 -0.29 -0.83
N ILE A 208 8.57 0.19 -1.25
CA ILE A 208 8.44 1.19 -2.32
C ILE A 208 7.39 2.24 -1.95
N HIS A 209 7.70 3.50 -2.26
CA HIS A 209 6.75 4.59 -2.10
C HIS A 209 6.96 5.68 -3.14
N THR A 210 5.86 6.23 -3.66
CA THR A 210 5.90 7.39 -4.54
C THR A 210 5.42 8.63 -3.82
N ASP A 211 5.95 9.79 -4.18
CA ASP A 211 5.42 11.07 -3.69
C ASP A 211 4.65 11.86 -4.77
N ASN A 212 4.08 12.99 -4.35
CA ASN A 212 3.34 13.89 -5.22
C ASN A 212 4.20 14.70 -6.22
N LYS A 213 5.50 14.38 -6.34
CA LYS A 213 6.44 15.01 -7.30
C LYS A 213 7.00 14.00 -8.29
N GLY A 214 6.54 12.75 -8.25
CA GLY A 214 7.01 11.68 -9.12
C GLY A 214 8.37 11.14 -8.69
N ARG A 215 8.77 11.35 -7.43
CA ARG A 215 9.95 10.70 -6.86
C ARG A 215 9.53 9.33 -6.36
N ILE A 216 10.40 8.35 -6.60
CA ILE A 216 10.22 6.98 -6.16
C ILE A 216 11.29 6.70 -5.11
N TYR A 217 10.83 6.27 -3.94
CA TYR A 217 11.65 5.83 -2.83
C TYR A 217 11.66 4.31 -2.81
N LEU A 218 12.84 3.73 -2.83
CA LEU A 218 13.06 2.29 -2.73
C LEU A 218 13.83 2.00 -1.44
N VAL A 219 13.38 1.00 -0.70
CA VAL A 219 14.05 0.48 0.48
C VAL A 219 14.58 -0.90 0.12
N GLU A 220 15.90 -1.01 0.09
CA GLU A 220 16.58 -2.28 -0.10
C GLU A 220 16.72 -2.98 1.25
N ASP A 221 16.21 -4.21 1.34
CA ASP A 221 16.68 -5.20 2.31
C ASP A 221 17.29 -6.35 1.52
N THR A 222 18.59 -6.50 1.65
CA THR A 222 19.30 -7.67 1.13
C THR A 222 20.32 -8.04 2.19
N GLY A 223 19.79 -8.46 3.33
CA GLY A 223 20.56 -8.94 4.47
C GLY A 223 20.89 -7.84 5.48
N GLY A 224 21.03 -8.28 6.73
CA GLY A 224 21.32 -7.43 7.88
C GLY A 224 21.28 -8.26 9.16
N LYS A 225 21.87 -7.76 10.23
CA LYS A 225 21.69 -8.38 11.55
C LYS A 225 20.39 -7.86 12.14
N ALA A 226 19.50 -8.74 12.60
CA ALA A 226 18.31 -8.35 13.34
C ALA A 226 18.65 -7.33 14.43
N ALA A 227 17.97 -6.19 14.42
CA ALA A 227 18.07 -5.19 15.47
C ALA A 227 17.11 -5.55 16.61
N SER A 228 17.53 -5.32 17.85
CA SER A 228 16.65 -5.43 19.02
C SER A 228 15.49 -4.43 18.86
N THR A 229 14.25 -4.90 18.98
CA THR A 229 13.04 -4.06 18.99
C THR A 229 12.75 -3.44 20.37
N ASP A 230 13.59 -3.72 21.38
CA ASP A 230 13.49 -3.13 22.70
C ASP A 230 13.89 -1.65 22.66
N GLN A 231 12.90 -0.76 22.80
CA GLN A 231 13.06 0.69 22.82
C GLN A 231 14.05 1.19 23.89
N THR A 232 14.30 0.42 24.96
CA THR A 232 15.28 0.79 25.98
C THR A 232 16.74 0.62 25.51
N THR A 233 16.97 -0.21 24.49
CA THR A 233 18.30 -0.44 23.90
C THR A 233 18.62 0.47 22.70
N LEU A 234 17.61 1.17 22.17
CA LEU A 234 17.76 2.05 21.00
C LEU A 234 18.54 3.34 21.28
N MET A 235 18.62 3.79 22.54
CA MET A 235 19.42 4.97 22.90
C MET A 235 20.94 4.72 22.86
N ASP A 236 21.39 3.45 22.88
CA ASP A 236 22.81 3.07 22.80
C ASP A 236 23.28 2.76 21.36
N GLN A 237 22.35 2.51 20.43
CA GLN A 237 22.67 2.15 19.04
C GLN A 237 22.81 3.33 18.08
N SER A 238 22.55 4.58 18.52
CA SER A 238 22.72 5.77 17.66
C SER A 238 24.16 6.00 17.19
N SER A 239 25.13 5.31 17.81
CA SER A 239 26.55 5.33 17.45
C SER A 239 26.96 4.30 16.37
N ARG A 240 26.08 3.37 15.98
CA ARG A 240 26.39 2.31 15.00
C ARG A 240 25.61 2.50 13.71
N ASN A 241 26.19 3.34 12.85
CA ASN A 241 25.98 3.50 11.41
C ASN A 241 25.47 2.22 10.70
N SER A 242 24.16 1.98 10.78
CA SER A 242 23.42 1.05 9.91
C SER A 242 23.00 1.90 8.73
N ARG A 243 23.88 2.03 7.75
CA ARG A 243 23.50 2.64 6.46
C ARG A 243 22.55 1.64 5.81
N ILE A 244 21.26 1.83 5.98
CA ILE A 244 20.27 1.33 5.02
C ILE A 244 20.58 2.12 3.74
N PRO A 245 21.10 1.49 2.66
CA PRO A 245 21.28 2.19 1.41
C PRO A 245 19.89 2.50 0.86
N MET A 246 19.39 3.70 1.14
CA MET A 246 18.18 4.20 0.48
C MET A 246 18.56 4.51 -0.97
N CYS A 247 18.17 3.65 -1.90
CA CYS A 247 18.29 3.94 -3.32
C CYS A 247 17.18 4.91 -3.71
N ILE A 248 17.48 6.21 -3.71
CA ILE A 248 16.56 7.23 -4.23
C ILE A 248 16.70 7.23 -5.75
N VAL A 249 15.78 6.57 -6.45
CA VAL A 249 15.68 6.65 -7.91
C VAL A 249 14.75 7.82 -8.27
N SER A 250 15.34 8.96 -8.60
CA SER A 250 14.58 10.11 -9.13
C SER A 250 14.44 9.99 -10.66
N CYS A 251 13.50 9.17 -11.13
CA CYS A 251 13.10 9.22 -12.54
C CYS A 251 12.19 10.44 -12.78
N ARG A 252 12.77 11.55 -13.24
CA ARG A 252 11.98 12.68 -13.71
C ARG A 252 11.36 12.32 -15.06
N THR A 253 10.07 12.01 -15.11
CA THR A 253 9.35 11.99 -16.37
C THR A 253 9.25 13.42 -16.89
N THR A 254 10.12 13.79 -17.81
CA THR A 254 9.92 15.00 -18.61
C THR A 254 8.71 14.73 -19.50
N ASN A 255 7.58 15.39 -19.24
CA ASN A 255 6.50 15.47 -20.21
C ASN A 255 7.07 16.16 -21.46
N GLY A 256 7.42 15.36 -22.46
CA GLY A 256 7.74 15.81 -23.79
C GLY A 256 6.45 16.02 -24.56
N THR A 257 6.25 17.28 -24.97
CA THR A 257 5.23 17.85 -25.89
C THR A 257 3.78 17.82 -25.46
#